data_AF-A0A8A6IGE1-F1
#
_entry.id   AF-A0A8A6IGE1-F1
#
_cell.length_a   1.000
_cell.length_b   1.000
_cell.length_c   1.000
_cell.angle_alpha   90.00
_cell.angle_beta   90.00
_cell.angle_gamma   90.00
#
_symmetry.space_group_name_H-M   'P 1'
#
loop_
_entity.id
_entity.type
_entity.pdbx_description
1 polymer ?
#
loop_
_entity_poly.entity_id
_entity_poly.type
_entity_poly.pdbx_seq_one_letter_code
_entity_poly.pdbx_strand_id
1 'polypeptide(L)' 'TGEIKGHYLNATAGTCEEMIKRAVFARELGVPIVMHDYLTGGFTANTSLAHYCRDNGLLLHIHRAMHAVIDRQKN' A
#
# COMPACT_ATOMS: atom_id res chain seq x y z
N THR A 1 -22.58 -5.09 12.10
CA THR A 1 -23.41 -3.96 11.65
C THR A 1 -24.27 -4.28 10.44
N GLY A 2 -24.02 -5.37 9.69
CA GLY A 2 -24.68 -5.60 8.40
C GLY A 2 -24.07 -4.80 7.25
N GLU A 3 -22.95 -4.11 7.49
CA GLU A 3 -22.23 -3.30 6.50
C GLU A 3 -20.86 -3.92 6.22
N ILE A 4 -20.32 -3.66 5.03
CA ILE A 4 -18.94 -4.03 4.68
C ILE A 4 -17.97 -3.26 5.57
N LYS A 5 -16.99 -3.96 6.12
CA LYS A 5 -15.89 -3.38 6.91
C LYS A 5 -14.56 -3.78 6.30
N GLY A 6 -13.54 -2.98 6.54
CA GLY A 6 -12.17 -3.24 6.09
C GLY A 6 -11.18 -2.52 6.97
N HIS A 7 -9.94 -3.01 6.98
CA HIS A 7 -8.81 -2.37 7.64
C HIS A 7 -7.63 -2.37 6.66
N TYR A 8 -6.92 -1.24 6.58
CA TYR A 8 -5.86 -1.07 5.60
C TYR A 8 -4.59 -1.73 6.14
N LEU A 9 -4.38 -3.00 5.82
CA LEU A 9 -3.17 -3.71 6.22
C LEU A 9 -1.95 -3.11 5.51
N ASN A 10 -0.94 -2.71 6.27
CA ASN A 10 0.23 -2.02 5.71
C ASN A 10 1.20 -3.01 5.05
N ALA A 11 1.33 -2.92 3.73
CA ALA A 11 2.25 -3.72 2.92
C ALA A 11 3.64 -3.07 2.76
N THR A 12 3.85 -1.82 3.22
CA THR A 12 5.17 -1.17 3.20
C THR A 12 6.23 -2.05 3.87
N ALA A 13 7.34 -2.28 3.17
CA ALA A 13 8.46 -3.08 3.64
C ALA A 13 9.79 -2.51 3.13
N GLY A 14 10.90 -2.98 3.71
CA GLY A 14 12.24 -2.54 3.30
C GLY A 14 12.75 -3.13 1.98
N THR A 15 12.06 -4.14 1.43
CA THR A 15 12.35 -4.74 0.12
C THR A 15 11.06 -5.02 -0.65
N CYS A 16 11.15 -5.09 -1.98
CA CYS A 16 10.00 -5.38 -2.85
C CYS A 16 9.44 -6.79 -2.60
N GLU A 17 10.30 -7.76 -2.33
CA GLU A 17 9.92 -9.16 -2.07
C GLU A 17 9.06 -9.27 -0.82
N GLU A 18 9.46 -8.59 0.27
CA GLU A 18 8.68 -8.58 1.51
C GLU A 18 7.38 -7.77 1.36
N MET A 19 7.39 -6.70 0.56
CA MET A 19 6.17 -5.94 0.24
C MET A 19 5.14 -6.83 -0.48
N ILE A 20 5.56 -7.56 -1.52
CA ILE A 20 4.66 -8.46 -2.26
C ILE A 20 4.21 -9.62 -1.37
N LYS A 21 5.09 -10.21 -0.56
CA LYS A 21 4.73 -11.27 0.38
C LYS A 21 3.63 -10.84 1.36
N ARG A 22 3.69 -9.61 1.88
CA ARG A 22 2.63 -9.04 2.73
C ARG A 22 1.32 -8.85 1.97
N ALA A 23 1.38 -8.36 0.73
CA ALA A 23 0.19 -8.18 -0.11
C ALA A 23 -0.48 -9.52 -0.48
N VAL A 24 0.31 -10.56 -0.77
CA VAL A 24 -0.17 -11.93 -0.99
C VAL A 24 -0.89 -12.44 0.25
N PHE A 25 -0.28 -12.31 1.43
CA PHE A 25 -0.89 -12.77 2.67
C PHE A 25 -2.21 -12.01 2.98
N ALA A 26 -2.25 -10.69 2.73
CA ALA A 26 -3.48 -9.91 2.87
C ALA A 26 -4.61 -10.44 1.95
N ARG A 27 -4.28 -10.77 0.70
CA ARG A 27 -5.22 -11.42 -0.23
C ARG A 27 -5.71 -12.77 0.28
N GLU A 28 -4.81 -13.61 0.79
CA GLU A 28 -5.15 -14.93 1.35
C GLU A 28 -6.08 -14.84 2.56
N LEU A 29 -5.96 -13.77 3.37
CA LEU A 29 -6.90 -13.46 4.44
C LEU A 29 -8.27 -12.95 3.94
N GLY A 30 -8.41 -12.71 2.64
CA GLY A 30 -9.64 -12.20 2.04
C GLY A 30 -9.93 -10.74 2.37
N VAL A 31 -8.92 -9.94 2.76
CA VAL A 31 -9.16 -8.51 3.00
C VAL A 31 -9.37 -7.76 1.68
N PRO A 32 -10.25 -6.75 1.63
CA PRO A 32 -10.54 -6.05 0.38
C PRO A 32 -9.53 -4.94 0.06
N ILE A 33 -8.64 -4.59 1.00
CA ILE A 33 -7.82 -3.39 0.93
C ILE A 33 -6.49 -3.53 1.68
N VAL A 34 -5.42 -2.97 1.09
CA VAL A 34 -4.09 -2.80 1.71
C VAL A 34 -3.68 -1.33 1.64
N MET A 35 -2.64 -0.95 2.38
CA MET A 35 -2.01 0.36 2.25
C MET A 35 -0.51 0.30 1.94
N HIS A 36 0.00 1.37 1.34
CA HIS A 36 1.43 1.56 1.09
C HIS A 36 1.86 3.03 1.27
N ASP A 37 3.03 3.22 1.86
CA ASP A 37 3.67 4.51 2.05
C ASP A 37 4.53 4.84 0.83
N TYR A 38 3.94 5.39 -0.23
CA TYR A 38 4.57 5.42 -1.56
C TYR A 38 5.86 6.26 -1.63
N LEU A 39 6.03 7.26 -0.78
CA LEU A 39 7.24 8.08 -0.75
C LEU A 39 8.39 7.37 -0.03
N THR A 40 8.13 6.77 1.13
CA THR A 40 9.15 6.07 1.90
C THR A 40 9.44 4.68 1.35
N GLY A 41 8.45 4.02 0.75
CA GLY A 41 8.61 2.76 0.00
C GLY A 41 9.15 2.96 -1.43
N GLY A 42 8.99 4.16 -1.97
CA GLY A 42 9.49 4.56 -3.29
C GLY A 42 8.52 4.27 -4.44
N PHE A 43 8.54 5.15 -5.45
CA PHE A 43 7.65 5.08 -6.61
C PHE A 43 7.79 3.78 -7.42
N THR A 44 8.99 3.22 -7.52
CA THR A 44 9.24 1.95 -8.22
C THR A 44 8.48 0.80 -7.54
N ALA A 45 8.63 0.65 -6.22
CA ALA A 45 7.91 -0.36 -5.44
C ALA A 45 6.40 -0.13 -5.52
N ASN A 46 5.95 1.12 -5.38
CA ASN A 46 4.53 1.48 -5.47
C ASN A 46 3.92 1.08 -6.83
N THR A 47 4.64 1.27 -7.93
CA THR A 47 4.17 0.91 -9.27
C THR A 47 4.00 -0.60 -9.39
N SER A 48 4.97 -1.39 -8.93
CA SER A 48 4.86 -2.84 -8.88
C SER A 48 3.69 -3.31 -8.02
N LEU A 49 3.48 -2.70 -6.85
CA LEU A 49 2.37 -3.03 -5.97
C LEU A 49 1.01 -2.66 -6.60
N ALA A 50 0.92 -1.54 -7.32
CA ALA A 50 -0.30 -1.13 -8.01
C ALA A 50 -0.69 -2.12 -9.11
N HIS A 51 0.28 -2.61 -9.90
CA HIS A 51 0.04 -3.68 -10.88
C HIS A 51 -0.45 -4.96 -10.19
N TYR A 52 0.23 -5.39 -9.12
CA TYR A 52 -0.22 -6.54 -8.34
C TYR A 52 -1.66 -6.38 -7.82
N CYS A 53 -2.01 -5.22 -7.26
CA CYS A 53 -3.34 -4.95 -6.74
C CYS A 53 -4.42 -5.01 -7.82
N ARG A 54 -4.13 -4.49 -9.03
CA ARG A 54 -5.03 -4.57 -10.19
C ARG A 54 -5.32 -6.02 -10.57
N ASP A 55 -4.29 -6.84 -10.66
CA ASP A 55 -4.42 -8.23 -11.11
C ASP A 55 -5.07 -9.14 -10.05
N ASN A 56 -5.02 -8.74 -8.78
CA ASN A 56 -5.49 -9.56 -7.65
C ASN A 56 -6.76 -9.03 -6.98
N GLY A 57 -7.36 -7.95 -7.49
CA GLY A 57 -8.60 -7.39 -6.97
C GLY A 57 -8.47 -6.74 -5.59
N LEU A 58 -7.30 -6.18 -5.26
CA LEU A 58 -7.07 -5.46 -4.00
C LEU A 58 -7.24 -3.96 -4.21
N LEU A 59 -7.98 -3.30 -3.30
CA LEU A 59 -7.91 -1.84 -3.20
C LEU A 59 -6.57 -1.44 -2.58
N LEU A 60 -5.98 -0.35 -3.08
CA LEU A 60 -4.70 0.18 -2.62
C LEU A 60 -4.87 1.58 -2.05
N HIS A 61 -4.78 1.72 -0.73
CA HIS A 61 -4.72 3.01 -0.05
C HIS A 61 -3.29 3.55 -0.07
N ILE A 62 -3.12 4.80 -0.52
CA ILE A 62 -1.80 5.44 -0.60
C ILE A 62 -1.62 6.43 0.54
N HIS A 63 -0.65 6.16 1.39
CA HIS A 63 -0.27 7.06 2.47
C HIS A 63 0.98 7.86 2.09
N ARG A 64 0.97 9.15 2.41
CA ARG A 64 1.98 10.13 1.99
C ARG A 64 3.02 10.42 3.05
N ALA A 65 3.40 9.43 3.87
CA ALA A 65 4.47 9.59 4.86
C ALA A 65 5.70 10.26 4.22
N MET A 66 6.37 11.17 4.94
CA MET A 66 7.49 12.00 4.44
C MET A 66 7.12 13.18 3.52
N HIS A 67 5.87 13.32 3.04
CA HIS A 67 5.53 14.40 2.09
C HIS A 67 5.87 15.82 2.60
N ALA A 68 5.59 16.11 3.87
CA ALA A 68 5.86 17.41 4.49
C ALA A 68 7.35 17.76 4.61
N VAL A 69 8.26 16.80 4.37
CA VAL A 69 9.69 17.10 4.23
C VAL A 69 9.96 17.82 2.90
N ILE A 70 9.18 17.49 1.87
CA ILE A 70 9.34 17.95 0.49
C ILE A 70 8.41 19.14 0.20
N ASP A 71 7.17 19.11 0.69
CA ASP A 71 6.10 20.01 0.22
C ASP A 71 5.63 21.05 1.26
N ARG A 72 6.27 21.14 2.43
CA ARG A 72 5.85 22.08 3.49
C ARG A 72 6.29 23.52 3.24
N GLN A 73 7.50 23.70 2.72
CA GLN A 73 8.07 25.04 2.51
C GLN A 73 7.68 25.57 1.13
N LYS A 74 7.34 26.86 1.06
CA LYS A 74 6.86 27.52 -0.17
C LYS A 74 7.95 28.25 -0.96
N ASN A 75 9.12 28.44 -0.36
CA ASN A 75 10.20 29.25 -0.89
C ASN A 75 11.07 28.49 -1.90
#